data_AF-A0A946CTC7-F1
#
_entry.id   AF-A0A946CTC7-F1
#
_cell.length_a   1.000
_cell.length_b   1.000
_cell.length_c   1.000
_cell.angle_alpha   90.00
_cell.angle_beta   90.00
_cell.angle_gamma   90.00
#
_symmetry.space_group_name_H-M   'P 1'
#
loop_
_entity.id
_entity.type
_entity.pdbx_description
1 polymer ?
#
loop_
_entity_poly.entity_id
_entity_poly.type
_entity_poly.pdbx_seq_one_letter_code
_entity_poly.pdbx_strand_id
1 'polypeptide(L)'
;GVSVGLNICEDVWGEGGREASTESKVIEHPARAVSSVKENGADLLVVMNASPFHSGKDLIRRKVVQTQARLHSLPIVFCNLIGGQDELVFDGGSFSCDRNGEISAQAVFFNESLMTITLDQEQISSEFKERLLDSERATYEALVLGVRDYVEKNSFPGVLIGLSGGIDSALTLAVAVDALGAKRVKAVMMPSQFTASMSREDASTMASGLGVDYSEIEIKPMFDSFMKGLSGEFLGKAFDTTEENLQSRIRGTLLMSLSNKFGSLVLTTGNKSEMSTGYATLYGDMAGGFAVLKDLTKQAVYRLSVYRNTISACIPERIIERPPTAELRADQLDEDSLPSYEILDAIVEHYVEYDRGVDEIVALGYLPEDVKKIVWLIHVNEHKRRQSPPGVRVTARGFGKDWRYPITSKYRGLIDQ
;
A
#
# COMPACT_ATOMS: atom_id res chain seq x y z
N GLY A 1 -26.15 -20.21 31.25
CA GLY A 1 -26.86 -20.62 30.02
C GLY A 1 -27.11 -19.40 29.17
N VAL A 2 -26.04 -18.86 28.57
CA VAL A 2 -26.11 -17.78 27.57
C VAL A 2 -26.15 -18.45 26.20
N SER A 3 -27.11 -18.09 25.36
CA SER A 3 -27.20 -18.55 23.97
C SER A 3 -26.31 -17.69 23.08
N VAL A 4 -25.32 -18.31 22.44
CA VAL A 4 -24.36 -17.61 21.57
C VAL A 4 -24.66 -17.93 20.11
N GLY A 5 -24.98 -16.90 19.34
CA GLY A 5 -25.09 -16.97 17.89
C GLY A 5 -23.74 -16.77 17.19
N LEU A 6 -23.60 -17.34 16.00
CA LEU A 6 -22.38 -17.29 15.22
C LEU A 6 -22.67 -16.80 13.80
N ASN A 7 -21.95 -15.77 13.37
CA ASN A 7 -21.90 -15.30 11.99
C ASN A 7 -20.45 -15.26 11.50
N ILE A 8 -20.26 -15.25 10.18
CA ILE A 8 -18.94 -15.17 9.57
C ILE A 8 -18.88 -13.97 8.64
N CYS A 9 -17.95 -13.06 8.94
CA CYS A 9 -17.52 -11.96 8.08
C CYS A 9 -18.67 -11.16 7.42
N GLU A 10 -18.90 -11.33 6.12
CA GLU A 10 -19.89 -10.59 5.33
C GLU A 10 -21.34 -10.68 5.87
N ASP A 11 -21.65 -11.69 6.68
CA ASP A 11 -22.98 -11.89 7.28
C ASP A 11 -23.49 -10.69 8.10
N VAL A 12 -22.60 -9.85 8.65
CA VAL A 12 -22.96 -8.70 9.50
C VAL A 12 -23.23 -7.40 8.70
N TRP A 13 -22.94 -7.37 7.40
CA TRP A 13 -22.88 -6.12 6.64
C TRP A 13 -24.23 -5.62 6.10
N GLY A 14 -25.26 -6.48 5.98
CA GLY A 14 -26.56 -6.12 5.39
C GLY A 14 -26.82 -6.75 4.01
N GLU A 15 -28.02 -6.55 3.45
CA GLU A 15 -28.32 -6.97 2.07
C GLU A 15 -27.52 -6.10 1.08
N GLY A 16 -26.64 -6.73 0.30
CA GLY A 16 -25.81 -6.08 -0.72
C GLY A 16 -24.31 -6.38 -0.60
N GLY A 17 -23.80 -6.60 0.61
CA GLY A 17 -22.39 -6.94 0.87
C GLY A 17 -21.39 -5.86 0.43
N ARG A 18 -20.48 -5.44 1.33
CA ARG A 18 -19.44 -4.40 1.10
C ARG A 18 -19.92 -2.97 0.78
N GLU A 19 -21.08 -2.76 0.17
CA GLU A 19 -21.60 -1.42 -0.21
C GLU A 19 -22.40 -0.70 0.90
N ALA A 20 -22.65 -1.37 2.03
CA ALA A 20 -23.27 -0.81 3.22
C ALA A 20 -22.26 -0.01 4.08
N SER A 21 -21.52 0.90 3.46
CA SER A 21 -20.49 1.72 4.13
C SER A 21 -21.06 2.84 4.99
N THR A 22 -22.38 3.07 4.95
CA THR A 22 -23.06 4.08 5.76
C THR A 22 -24.10 3.43 6.65
N GLU A 23 -24.29 4.01 7.84
CA GLU A 23 -25.30 3.59 8.80
C GLU A 23 -26.71 3.65 8.22
N SER A 24 -27.01 4.67 7.40
CA SER A 24 -28.28 4.75 6.68
C SER A 24 -28.56 3.52 5.81
N LYS A 25 -27.55 3.03 5.08
CA LYS A 25 -27.71 1.81 4.26
C LYS A 25 -27.90 0.56 5.10
N VAL A 26 -27.19 0.43 6.22
CA VAL A 26 -27.38 -0.70 7.15
C VAL A 26 -28.77 -0.69 7.77
N ILE A 27 -29.32 0.50 8.07
CA ILE A 27 -30.68 0.66 8.58
C ILE A 27 -31.73 0.29 7.51
N GLU A 28 -31.53 0.75 6.28
CA GLU A 28 -32.44 0.46 5.15
C GLU A 28 -32.43 -1.03 4.77
N HIS A 29 -31.26 -1.67 4.88
CA HIS A 29 -31.02 -3.05 4.47
C HIS A 29 -30.28 -3.85 5.56
N PRO A 30 -30.93 -4.14 6.71
CA PRO A 30 -30.30 -4.83 7.83
C PRO A 30 -29.84 -6.24 7.47
N ALA A 31 -28.90 -6.78 8.25
CA ALA A 31 -28.36 -8.11 7.98
C ALA A 31 -29.38 -9.19 8.34
N ARG A 32 -29.87 -9.90 7.33
CA ARG A 32 -30.78 -11.06 7.52
C ARG A 32 -30.17 -12.11 8.45
N ALA A 33 -28.86 -12.35 8.36
CA ALA A 33 -28.17 -13.33 9.23
C ALA A 33 -28.22 -12.90 10.70
N VAL A 34 -28.01 -11.62 11.01
CA VAL A 34 -28.10 -11.09 12.38
C VAL A 34 -29.54 -11.18 12.89
N SER A 35 -30.52 -10.85 12.04
CA SER A 35 -31.95 -10.97 12.36
C SER A 35 -32.32 -12.41 12.73
N SER A 36 -31.94 -13.37 11.88
CA SER A 36 -32.19 -14.80 12.08
C SER A 36 -31.60 -15.31 13.39
N VAL A 37 -30.34 -14.94 13.70
CA VAL A 37 -29.70 -15.34 14.96
C VAL A 37 -30.46 -14.79 16.17
N LYS A 38 -30.92 -13.53 16.12
CA LYS A 38 -31.71 -12.93 17.20
C LYS A 38 -33.06 -13.63 17.38
N GLU A 39 -33.77 -13.90 16.29
CA GLU A 39 -35.07 -14.59 16.29
C GLU A 39 -34.99 -16.01 16.85
N ASN A 40 -33.83 -16.67 16.71
CA ASN A 40 -33.56 -17.98 17.30
C ASN A 40 -33.09 -17.93 18.77
N GLY A 41 -33.20 -16.76 19.43
CA GLY A 41 -32.99 -16.63 20.88
C GLY A 41 -31.55 -16.42 21.31
N ALA A 42 -30.67 -15.88 20.46
CA ALA A 42 -29.32 -15.51 20.86
C ALA A 42 -29.31 -14.31 21.84
N ASP A 43 -28.49 -14.44 22.87
CA ASP A 43 -28.19 -13.40 23.88
C ASP A 43 -26.92 -12.62 23.52
N LEU A 44 -26.03 -13.24 22.72
CA LEU A 44 -24.77 -12.69 22.26
C LEU A 44 -24.51 -13.16 20.82
N LEU A 45 -24.04 -12.27 19.95
CA LEU A 45 -23.52 -12.65 18.63
C LEU A 45 -21.99 -12.59 18.62
N VAL A 46 -21.35 -13.66 18.16
CA VAL A 46 -19.92 -13.65 17.81
C VAL A 46 -19.78 -13.69 16.30
N VAL A 47 -19.03 -12.73 15.76
CA VAL A 47 -18.71 -12.63 14.34
C VAL A 47 -17.24 -12.95 14.15
N MET A 48 -16.92 -14.01 13.41
CA MET A 48 -15.56 -14.37 13.05
C MET A 48 -15.21 -13.75 11.70
N ASN A 49 -14.08 -13.06 11.61
CA ASN A 49 -13.75 -12.25 10.45
C ASN A 49 -12.33 -12.52 9.96
N ALA A 50 -12.19 -12.54 8.63
CA ALA A 50 -10.94 -12.28 7.94
C ALA A 50 -11.16 -11.01 7.11
N SER A 51 -11.33 -9.88 7.80
CA SER A 51 -11.62 -8.61 7.15
C SER A 51 -10.29 -7.90 6.85
N PRO A 52 -9.89 -7.72 5.58
CA PRO A 52 -8.60 -7.10 5.25
C PRO A 52 -8.64 -5.61 5.55
N PHE A 53 -7.50 -5.05 5.93
CA PHE A 53 -7.25 -3.63 6.15
C PHE A 53 -7.43 -2.83 4.84
N HIS A 54 -7.94 -1.63 5.02
CA HIS A 54 -7.57 -0.45 4.26
C HIS A 54 -7.74 0.74 5.21
N SER A 55 -7.13 1.88 4.89
CA SER A 55 -7.27 3.08 5.73
C SER A 55 -8.75 3.43 5.92
N GLY A 56 -9.13 3.73 7.17
CA GLY A 56 -10.48 4.05 7.61
C GLY A 56 -11.47 2.88 7.76
N LYS A 57 -11.07 1.63 7.47
CA LYS A 57 -11.99 0.48 7.52
C LYS A 57 -12.43 0.12 8.93
N ASP A 58 -11.58 0.35 9.93
CA ASP A 58 -11.87 0.19 11.34
C ASP A 58 -13.11 0.99 11.77
N LEU A 59 -13.22 2.25 11.34
CA LEU A 59 -14.40 3.09 11.57
C LEU A 59 -15.65 2.52 10.89
N ILE A 60 -15.52 2.05 9.66
CA ILE A 60 -16.63 1.45 8.91
C ILE A 60 -17.13 0.19 9.62
N ARG A 61 -16.22 -0.72 10.03
CA ARG A 61 -16.57 -1.96 10.75
C ARG A 61 -17.30 -1.64 12.06
N ARG A 62 -16.79 -0.68 12.85
CA ARG A 62 -17.46 -0.24 14.08
C ARG A 62 -18.85 0.26 13.79
N LYS A 63 -19.00 1.16 12.82
CA LYS A 63 -20.30 1.75 12.47
C LYS A 63 -21.33 0.69 12.06
N VAL A 64 -20.94 -0.27 11.21
CA VAL A 64 -21.80 -1.39 10.81
C VAL A 64 -22.21 -2.22 12.03
N VAL A 65 -21.25 -2.70 12.82
CA VAL A 65 -21.51 -3.59 13.96
C VAL A 65 -22.33 -2.89 15.04
N GLN A 66 -22.04 -1.63 15.37
CA GLN A 66 -22.83 -0.85 16.32
C GLN A 66 -24.27 -0.64 15.84
N THR A 67 -24.46 -0.41 14.54
CA THR A 67 -25.80 -0.26 13.95
C THR A 67 -26.59 -1.57 14.06
N GLN A 68 -25.99 -2.71 13.72
CA GLN A 68 -26.63 -4.02 13.87
C GLN A 68 -26.97 -4.31 15.34
N ALA A 69 -26.06 -4.00 16.27
CA ALA A 69 -26.26 -4.24 17.69
C ALA A 69 -27.50 -3.47 18.21
N ARG A 70 -27.64 -2.20 17.82
CA ARG A 70 -28.81 -1.36 18.13
C ARG A 70 -30.10 -1.88 17.51
N LEU A 71 -30.09 -2.17 16.21
CA LEU A 71 -31.28 -2.63 15.48
C LEU A 71 -31.86 -3.93 16.05
N HIS A 72 -30.98 -4.83 16.51
CA HIS A 72 -31.37 -6.13 17.02
C HIS A 72 -31.38 -6.24 18.54
N SER A 73 -31.01 -5.16 19.25
CA SER A 73 -30.80 -5.15 20.71
C SER A 73 -29.99 -6.36 21.17
N LEU A 74 -28.88 -6.61 20.48
CA LEU A 74 -28.05 -7.81 20.61
C LEU A 74 -26.58 -7.39 20.75
N PRO A 75 -25.91 -7.67 21.88
CA PRO A 75 -24.48 -7.46 22.00
C PRO A 75 -23.70 -8.26 20.94
N ILE A 76 -22.67 -7.65 20.37
CA ILE A 76 -21.87 -8.25 19.28
C ILE A 76 -20.38 -8.24 19.64
N VAL A 77 -19.73 -9.38 19.46
CA VAL A 77 -18.27 -9.54 19.52
C VAL A 77 -17.74 -9.74 18.11
N PHE A 78 -16.90 -8.82 17.65
CA PHE A 78 -16.24 -8.86 16.37
C PHE A 78 -14.80 -9.34 16.55
N CYS A 79 -14.53 -10.59 16.18
CA CYS A 79 -13.19 -11.18 16.21
C CYS A 79 -12.59 -11.18 14.81
N ASN A 80 -11.45 -10.53 14.62
CA ASN A 80 -10.81 -10.37 13.30
C ASN A 80 -9.42 -11.00 13.28
N LEU A 81 -9.08 -11.56 12.11
CA LEU A 81 -7.75 -12.04 11.79
C LEU A 81 -6.71 -10.91 11.88
N ILE A 82 -5.46 -11.30 12.16
CA ILE A 82 -4.28 -10.43 12.17
C ILE A 82 -3.19 -11.09 11.31
N GLY A 83 -2.46 -10.28 10.54
CA GLY A 83 -1.29 -10.71 9.76
C GLY A 83 -1.35 -10.35 8.27
N GLY A 84 -0.22 -10.40 7.58
CA GLY A 84 -0.11 -10.27 6.13
C GLY A 84 -0.31 -11.59 5.39
N GLN A 85 -1.03 -11.56 4.27
CA GLN A 85 -1.20 -12.67 3.33
C GLN A 85 -1.18 -12.13 1.90
N ASP A 86 -0.10 -12.42 1.17
CA ASP A 86 0.16 -11.88 -0.17
C ASP A 86 0.02 -10.34 -0.18
N GLU A 87 -0.97 -9.81 -0.91
CA GLU A 87 -1.23 -8.36 -0.99
C GLU A 87 -2.07 -7.83 0.19
N LEU A 88 -2.77 -8.71 0.93
CA LEU A 88 -3.69 -8.29 1.97
C LEU A 88 -3.00 -8.24 3.33
N VAL A 89 -3.36 -7.26 4.14
CA VAL A 89 -3.04 -7.24 5.57
C VAL A 89 -4.34 -7.30 6.33
N PHE A 90 -4.41 -8.15 7.36
CA PHE A 90 -5.48 -8.16 8.33
C PHE A 90 -4.96 -7.44 9.56
N ASP A 91 -5.69 -6.42 10.02
CA ASP A 91 -5.26 -5.47 11.05
C ASP A 91 -5.59 -5.91 12.48
N GLY A 92 -6.27 -7.05 12.66
CA GLY A 92 -6.81 -7.44 13.97
C GLY A 92 -7.86 -6.42 14.41
N GLY A 93 -7.61 -5.75 15.53
CA GLY A 93 -8.50 -4.70 16.03
C GLY A 93 -9.88 -5.23 16.44
N SER A 94 -9.93 -6.48 16.91
CA SER A 94 -11.15 -7.10 17.43
C SER A 94 -11.80 -6.24 18.51
N PHE A 95 -13.12 -6.20 18.55
CA PHE A 95 -13.85 -5.35 19.49
C PHE A 95 -15.18 -5.97 19.88
N SER A 96 -15.81 -5.44 20.92
CA SER A 96 -17.18 -5.79 21.30
C SER A 96 -18.01 -4.53 21.52
N CYS A 97 -19.32 -4.64 21.29
CA CYS A 97 -20.28 -3.62 21.67
C CYS A 97 -21.49 -4.23 22.36
N ASP A 98 -22.12 -3.41 23.21
CA ASP A 98 -23.36 -3.78 23.89
C ASP A 98 -24.58 -3.65 22.96
N ARG A 99 -25.77 -3.93 23.49
CA ARG A 99 -27.05 -3.82 22.77
C ARG A 99 -27.40 -2.41 22.29
N ASN A 100 -26.77 -1.37 22.85
CA ASN A 100 -26.93 0.02 22.44
C ASN A 100 -25.86 0.44 21.42
N GLY A 101 -24.96 -0.49 21.05
CA GLY A 101 -23.83 -0.23 20.18
C GLY A 101 -22.73 0.59 20.86
N GLU A 102 -22.69 0.65 22.19
CA GLU A 102 -21.54 1.25 22.90
C GLU A 102 -20.37 0.27 22.90
N ILE A 103 -19.17 0.74 22.59
CA ILE A 103 -17.98 -0.12 22.50
C ILE A 103 -17.51 -0.48 23.90
N SER A 104 -17.55 -1.76 24.22
CA SER A 104 -17.25 -2.30 25.56
C SER A 104 -15.82 -2.82 25.68
N ALA A 105 -15.20 -3.23 24.57
CA ALA A 105 -13.81 -3.67 24.51
C ALA A 105 -13.19 -3.38 23.13
N GLN A 106 -11.89 -3.11 23.10
CA GLN A 106 -11.11 -2.91 21.86
C GLN A 106 -9.71 -3.52 22.04
N ALA A 107 -9.38 -4.49 21.20
CA ALA A 107 -8.05 -5.10 21.14
C ALA A 107 -7.07 -4.23 20.34
N VAL A 108 -5.78 -4.54 20.52
CA VAL A 108 -4.69 -3.91 19.78
C VAL A 108 -4.81 -4.18 18.28
N PHE A 109 -4.35 -3.20 17.49
CA PHE A 109 -4.19 -3.35 16.05
C PHE A 109 -2.78 -3.83 15.71
N PHE A 110 -2.65 -4.52 14.58
CA PHE A 110 -1.36 -4.95 14.00
C PHE A 110 -0.51 -5.87 14.89
N ASN A 111 -1.08 -6.40 15.98
CA ASN A 111 -0.42 -7.31 16.93
C ASN A 111 -1.33 -8.48 17.29
N GLU A 112 -0.76 -9.68 17.37
CA GLU A 112 -1.45 -10.85 17.89
C GLU A 112 -1.73 -10.65 19.38
N SER A 113 -2.98 -10.89 19.79
CA SER A 113 -3.38 -10.72 21.19
C SER A 113 -4.55 -11.65 21.53
N LEU A 114 -4.63 -12.01 22.81
CA LEU A 114 -5.78 -12.71 23.39
C LEU A 114 -6.55 -11.72 24.27
N MET A 115 -7.70 -11.27 23.79
CA MET A 115 -8.60 -10.37 24.53
C MET A 115 -9.65 -11.19 25.29
N THR A 116 -9.72 -11.00 26.61
CA THR A 116 -10.77 -11.58 27.45
C THR A 116 -11.89 -10.57 27.66
N ILE A 117 -13.13 -11.03 27.50
CA ILE A 117 -14.35 -10.26 27.81
C ILE A 117 -15.20 -11.04 28.81
N THR A 118 -15.90 -10.33 29.68
CA THR A 118 -16.87 -10.91 30.62
C THR A 118 -18.27 -10.43 30.24
N LEU A 119 -19.20 -11.38 30.11
CA LEU A 119 -20.61 -11.10 29.94
C LEU A 119 -21.34 -11.46 31.24
N ASP A 120 -21.88 -10.47 31.92
CA ASP A 120 -22.72 -10.64 33.10
C ASP A 120 -24.05 -9.92 32.90
N GLN A 121 -25.17 -10.62 33.08
CA GLN A 121 -26.53 -10.08 32.90
C GLN A 121 -26.68 -9.18 31.65
N GLU A 122 -26.15 -9.64 30.52
CA GLU A 122 -26.19 -8.97 29.21
C GLU A 122 -25.24 -7.75 29.05
N GLN A 123 -24.43 -7.44 30.07
CA GLN A 123 -23.42 -6.39 30.04
C GLN A 123 -22.03 -6.96 29.73
N ILE A 124 -21.36 -6.39 28.72
CA ILE A 124 -19.98 -6.76 28.38
C ILE A 124 -19.01 -5.84 29.13
N SER A 125 -17.98 -6.42 29.74
CA SER A 125 -16.87 -5.69 30.34
C SER A 125 -15.51 -6.29 29.92
N SER A 126 -14.50 -5.44 29.84
CA SER A 126 -13.11 -5.82 29.54
C SER A 126 -12.12 -4.76 30.03
N GLU A 127 -10.89 -5.19 30.28
CA GLU A 127 -9.75 -4.31 30.54
C GLU A 127 -9.16 -3.73 29.25
N PHE A 128 -9.48 -4.32 28.09
CA PHE A 128 -8.97 -3.92 26.78
C PHE A 128 -9.74 -2.71 26.24
N LYS A 129 -9.10 -1.55 26.23
CA LYS A 129 -9.69 -0.27 25.82
C LYS A 129 -8.79 0.50 24.86
N GLU A 130 -8.21 -0.22 23.91
CA GLU A 130 -7.33 0.39 22.92
C GLU A 130 -8.04 1.48 22.11
N ARG A 131 -7.27 2.48 21.70
CA ARG A 131 -7.77 3.56 20.85
C ARG A 131 -7.60 3.19 19.39
N LEU A 132 -8.45 3.76 18.55
CA LEU A 132 -8.21 3.72 17.11
C LEU A 132 -6.92 4.46 16.80
N LEU A 133 -6.21 3.94 15.81
CA LEU A 133 -4.99 4.54 15.30
C LEU A 133 -5.35 5.68 14.34
N ASP A 134 -4.51 6.70 14.27
CA ASP A 134 -4.56 7.66 13.17
C ASP A 134 -4.21 6.97 11.83
N SER A 135 -4.60 7.60 10.73
CA SER A 135 -4.49 7.00 9.38
C SER A 135 -3.04 6.69 9.03
N GLU A 136 -2.13 7.65 9.22
CA GLU A 136 -0.71 7.50 8.91
C GLU A 136 -0.09 6.36 9.71
N ARG A 137 -0.36 6.28 11.02
CA ARG A 137 0.09 5.17 11.86
C ARG A 137 -0.47 3.84 11.41
N ALA A 138 -1.78 3.74 11.20
CA ALA A 138 -2.41 2.49 10.78
C ALA A 138 -1.85 1.99 9.44
N THR A 139 -1.67 2.90 8.48
CA THR A 139 -1.08 2.57 7.18
C THR A 139 0.38 2.14 7.35
N TYR A 140 1.19 2.85 8.13
CA TYR A 140 2.59 2.46 8.35
C TYR A 140 2.73 1.07 8.99
N GLU A 141 1.95 0.79 10.04
CA GLU A 141 1.93 -0.52 10.72
C GLU A 141 1.48 -1.63 9.77
N ALA A 142 0.53 -1.36 8.86
CA ALA A 142 0.13 -2.30 7.82
C ALA A 142 1.28 -2.62 6.86
N LEU A 143 2.07 -1.64 6.44
CA LEU A 143 3.25 -1.86 5.59
C LEU A 143 4.29 -2.72 6.32
N VAL A 144 4.58 -2.39 7.58
CA VAL A 144 5.54 -3.13 8.42
C VAL A 144 5.11 -4.59 8.60
N LEU A 145 3.84 -4.82 8.96
CA LEU A 145 3.29 -6.17 9.12
C LEU A 145 3.28 -6.95 7.80
N GLY A 146 2.89 -6.29 6.70
CA GLY A 146 2.88 -6.90 5.36
C GLY A 146 4.27 -7.36 4.92
N VAL A 147 5.30 -6.51 5.10
CA VAL A 147 6.69 -6.87 4.78
C VAL A 147 7.20 -7.98 5.69
N ARG A 148 6.97 -7.88 7.01
CA ARG A 148 7.39 -8.88 7.99
C ARG A 148 6.81 -10.24 7.63
N ASP A 149 5.49 -10.34 7.47
CA ASP A 149 4.84 -11.61 7.23
C ASP A 149 5.18 -12.19 5.86
N TYR A 150 5.34 -11.37 4.82
CA TYR A 150 5.76 -11.88 3.51
C TYR A 150 7.16 -12.49 3.57
N VAL A 151 8.09 -11.89 4.31
CA VAL A 151 9.46 -12.39 4.49
C VAL A 151 9.50 -13.62 5.38
N GLU A 152 8.85 -13.58 6.56
CA GLU A 152 8.87 -14.68 7.53
C GLU A 152 8.14 -15.92 7.02
N LYS A 153 6.92 -15.76 6.50
CA LYS A 153 6.10 -16.92 6.07
C LYS A 153 6.70 -17.63 4.85
N ASN A 154 7.48 -16.91 4.04
CA ASN A 154 8.23 -17.48 2.92
C ASN A 154 9.69 -17.82 3.28
N SER A 155 10.10 -17.66 4.54
CA SER A 155 11.43 -18.03 5.05
C SER A 155 12.60 -17.34 4.33
N PHE A 156 12.43 -16.09 3.90
CA PHE A 156 13.54 -15.32 3.34
C PHE A 156 14.53 -14.90 4.45
N PRO A 157 15.84 -15.07 4.26
CA PRO A 157 16.85 -14.73 5.28
C PRO A 157 16.94 -13.22 5.54
N GLY A 158 16.53 -12.39 4.58
CA GLY A 158 16.53 -10.93 4.67
C GLY A 158 16.09 -10.29 3.36
N VAL A 159 16.28 -8.98 3.23
CA VAL A 159 15.84 -8.20 2.06
C VAL A 159 16.96 -7.35 1.45
N LEU A 160 16.85 -7.11 0.15
CA LEU A 160 17.68 -6.21 -0.64
C LEU A 160 16.83 -5.04 -1.15
N ILE A 161 17.38 -3.84 -1.06
CA ILE A 161 16.73 -2.61 -1.52
C ILE A 161 17.72 -1.81 -2.36
N GLY A 162 17.29 -1.41 -3.56
CA GLY A 162 17.98 -0.37 -4.31
C GLY A 162 17.72 0.98 -3.66
N LEU A 163 18.73 1.58 -3.04
CA LEU A 163 18.60 2.87 -2.36
C LEU A 163 19.03 3.97 -3.33
N SER A 164 18.10 4.80 -3.80
CA SER A 164 18.38 5.84 -4.81
C SER A 164 18.76 7.20 -4.22
N GLY A 165 18.57 7.36 -2.90
CA GLY A 165 18.57 8.67 -2.23
C GLY A 165 17.23 9.40 -2.33
N GLY A 166 16.26 8.86 -3.10
CA GLY A 166 14.90 9.38 -3.20
C GLY A 166 13.96 8.85 -2.11
N ILE A 167 12.85 9.57 -1.91
CA ILE A 167 11.93 9.34 -0.80
C ILE A 167 11.28 7.95 -0.80
N ASP A 168 10.95 7.37 -1.96
CA ASP A 168 10.29 6.07 -2.02
C ASP A 168 11.21 4.94 -1.52
N SER A 169 12.47 4.95 -1.97
CA SER A 169 13.47 4.00 -1.50
C SER A 169 13.83 4.21 -0.02
N ALA A 170 13.81 5.47 0.45
CA ALA A 170 14.00 5.80 1.85
C ALA A 170 12.87 5.25 2.74
N LEU A 171 11.60 5.53 2.40
CA LEU A 171 10.46 4.98 3.14
C LEU A 171 10.46 3.45 3.12
N THR A 172 10.74 2.84 1.96
CA THR A 172 10.88 1.38 1.85
C THR A 172 11.96 0.82 2.78
N LEU A 173 13.10 1.50 2.89
CA LEU A 173 14.18 1.12 3.81
C LEU A 173 13.75 1.21 5.27
N ALA A 174 13.07 2.29 5.67
CA ALA A 174 12.56 2.47 7.03
C ALA A 174 11.56 1.35 7.40
N VAL A 175 10.59 1.07 6.52
CA VAL A 175 9.61 -0.01 6.72
C VAL A 175 10.31 -1.36 6.86
N ALA A 176 11.28 -1.66 5.99
CA ALA A 176 12.01 -2.93 6.04
C ALA A 176 12.81 -3.11 7.34
N VAL A 177 13.43 -2.04 7.84
CA VAL A 177 14.18 -2.07 9.11
C VAL A 177 13.23 -2.29 10.29
N ASP A 178 12.08 -1.62 10.33
CA ASP A 178 11.09 -1.82 11.40
C ASP A 178 10.42 -3.21 11.33
N ALA A 179 10.30 -3.77 10.13
CA ALA A 179 9.74 -5.11 9.91
C ALA A 179 10.68 -6.22 10.38
N LEU A 180 11.98 -6.13 10.06
CA LEU A 180 12.93 -7.26 10.12
C LEU A 180 14.15 -7.03 11.01
N GLY A 181 14.40 -5.78 11.40
CA GLY A 181 15.64 -5.33 12.02
C GLY A 181 16.78 -5.11 11.01
N ALA A 182 17.63 -4.11 11.28
CA ALA A 182 18.66 -3.65 10.35
C ALA A 182 19.63 -4.73 9.87
N LYS A 183 19.92 -5.75 10.71
CA LYS A 183 20.85 -6.86 10.38
C LYS A 183 20.35 -7.75 9.23
N ARG A 184 19.05 -7.73 8.92
CA ARG A 184 18.45 -8.52 7.83
C ARG A 184 18.08 -7.67 6.62
N VAL A 185 18.53 -6.42 6.59
CA VAL A 185 18.32 -5.49 5.50
C VAL A 185 19.67 -5.14 4.90
N LYS A 186 19.76 -5.16 3.57
CA LYS A 186 20.91 -4.66 2.83
C LYS A 186 20.46 -3.65 1.78
N ALA A 187 21.08 -2.48 1.80
CA ALA A 187 20.87 -1.41 0.84
C ALA A 187 22.01 -1.37 -0.19
N VAL A 188 21.66 -1.15 -1.45
CA VAL A 188 22.64 -1.03 -2.54
C VAL A 188 22.36 0.25 -3.32
N MET A 189 23.31 1.19 -3.29
CA MET A 189 23.31 2.36 -4.15
C MET A 189 23.95 2.00 -5.49
N MET A 190 23.32 2.37 -6.60
CA MET A 190 23.78 2.00 -7.95
C MET A 190 23.90 3.24 -8.83
N PRO A 191 24.93 4.07 -8.59
CA PRO A 191 25.05 5.37 -9.23
C PRO A 191 25.41 5.23 -10.70
N SER A 192 24.87 6.14 -11.51
CA SER A 192 25.26 6.35 -12.90
C SER A 192 26.02 7.67 -13.04
N GLN A 193 26.35 8.04 -14.27
CA GLN A 193 26.96 9.33 -14.59
C GLN A 193 26.03 10.54 -14.33
N PHE A 194 24.72 10.31 -14.20
CA PHE A 194 23.73 11.36 -13.92
C PHE A 194 23.40 11.47 -12.42
N THR A 195 23.85 10.52 -11.61
CA THR A 195 23.53 10.49 -10.19
C THR A 195 24.23 11.61 -9.42
N ALA A 196 23.45 12.45 -8.75
CA ALA A 196 23.94 13.59 -7.99
C ALA A 196 24.75 13.14 -6.75
N SER A 197 25.74 13.93 -6.35
CA SER A 197 26.53 13.65 -5.13
C SER A 197 25.65 13.63 -3.89
N MET A 198 24.71 14.56 -3.80
CA MET A 198 23.75 14.65 -2.69
C MET A 198 22.90 13.37 -2.54
N SER A 199 22.50 12.73 -3.63
CA SER A 199 21.72 11.48 -3.57
C SER A 199 22.54 10.33 -3.00
N ARG A 200 23.85 10.27 -3.28
CA ARG A 200 24.77 9.31 -2.65
C ARG A 200 24.97 9.60 -1.16
N GLU A 201 25.18 10.86 -0.81
CA GLU A 201 25.35 11.30 0.58
C GLU A 201 24.11 10.99 1.43
N ASP A 202 22.91 11.29 0.90
CA ASP A 202 21.63 11.06 1.56
C ASP A 202 21.38 9.57 1.79
N ALA A 203 21.63 8.75 0.76
CA ALA A 203 21.53 7.29 0.85
C ALA A 203 22.49 6.72 1.91
N SER A 204 23.76 7.15 1.89
CA SER A 204 24.78 6.69 2.84
C SER A 204 24.47 7.13 4.28
N THR A 205 24.02 8.38 4.46
CA THR A 205 23.64 8.93 5.77
C THR A 205 22.48 8.15 6.36
N MET A 206 21.43 7.91 5.58
CA MET A 206 20.27 7.15 6.04
C MET A 206 20.64 5.70 6.40
N ALA A 207 21.38 5.01 5.53
CA ALA A 207 21.75 3.62 5.78
C ALA A 207 22.63 3.48 7.03
N SER A 208 23.57 4.41 7.23
CA SER A 208 24.40 4.47 8.43
C SER A 208 23.59 4.77 9.70
N GLY A 209 22.65 5.71 9.63
CA GLY A 209 21.77 6.06 10.75
C GLY A 209 20.86 4.92 11.19
N LEU A 210 20.43 4.05 10.26
CA LEU A 210 19.66 2.85 10.54
C LEU A 210 20.51 1.61 10.86
N GLY A 211 21.84 1.69 10.72
CA GLY A 211 22.74 0.56 10.94
C GLY A 211 22.59 -0.59 9.94
N VAL A 212 22.23 -0.27 8.70
CA VAL A 212 21.97 -1.22 7.60
C VAL A 212 23.26 -1.51 6.83
N ASP A 213 23.43 -2.76 6.36
CA ASP A 213 24.54 -3.10 5.44
C ASP A 213 24.38 -2.32 4.13
N TYR A 214 25.34 -1.45 3.82
CA TYR A 214 25.31 -0.54 2.68
C TYR A 214 26.50 -0.78 1.76
N SER A 215 26.24 -0.81 0.45
CA SER A 215 27.28 -0.93 -0.57
C SER A 215 26.93 -0.13 -1.81
N GLU A 216 27.96 0.23 -2.60
CA GLU A 216 27.79 0.92 -3.87
C GLU A 216 28.31 0.07 -5.03
N ILE A 217 27.57 0.05 -6.14
CA ILE A 217 27.96 -0.61 -7.39
C ILE A 217 27.70 0.34 -8.55
N GLU A 218 28.74 0.94 -9.11
CA GLU A 218 28.60 1.84 -10.26
C GLU A 218 28.07 1.08 -11.50
N ILE A 219 27.05 1.64 -12.15
CA ILE A 219 26.45 0.99 -13.34
C ILE A 219 27.08 1.42 -14.65
N LYS A 220 27.91 2.47 -14.63
CA LYS A 220 28.49 3.07 -15.84
C LYS A 220 29.25 2.06 -16.71
N PRO A 221 30.12 1.17 -16.18
CA PRO A 221 30.83 0.21 -17.03
C PRO A 221 29.89 -0.75 -17.77
N MET A 222 28.82 -1.19 -17.12
CA MET A 222 27.80 -2.06 -17.71
C MET A 222 27.01 -1.28 -18.77
N PHE A 223 26.61 -0.05 -18.46
CA PHE A 223 25.89 0.84 -19.38
C PHE A 223 26.70 1.09 -20.65
N ASP A 224 27.97 1.47 -20.52
CA ASP A 224 28.88 1.70 -21.65
C ASP A 224 29.03 0.45 -22.53
N SER A 225 29.08 -0.74 -21.90
CA SER A 225 29.16 -2.02 -22.62
C SER A 225 27.90 -2.29 -23.46
N PHE A 226 26.70 -2.08 -22.89
CA PHE A 226 25.45 -2.19 -23.64
C PHE A 226 25.36 -1.16 -24.76
N MET A 227 25.70 0.11 -24.50
CA MET A 227 25.71 1.16 -25.52
C MET A 227 26.66 0.84 -26.67
N LYS A 228 27.84 0.29 -26.38
CA LYS A 228 28.76 -0.20 -27.41
C LYS A 228 28.13 -1.32 -28.24
N GLY A 229 27.48 -2.29 -27.60
CA GLY A 229 26.80 -3.38 -28.29
C GLY A 229 25.65 -2.94 -29.19
N LEU A 230 24.92 -1.88 -28.80
CA LEU A 230 23.76 -1.33 -29.52
C LEU A 230 24.13 -0.24 -30.53
N SER A 231 25.39 0.22 -30.54
CA SER A 231 25.83 1.39 -31.31
C SER A 231 25.53 1.34 -32.81
N GLY A 232 25.57 0.16 -33.43
CA GLY A 232 25.24 -0.01 -34.84
C GLY A 232 23.75 0.21 -35.15
N GLU A 233 22.87 -0.31 -34.30
CA GLU A 233 21.41 -0.20 -34.44
C GLU A 233 20.91 1.21 -34.06
N PHE A 234 21.59 1.88 -33.14
CA PHE A 234 21.22 3.22 -32.66
C PHE A 234 21.87 4.35 -33.48
N LEU A 235 22.56 4.03 -34.57
CA LEU A 235 23.27 5.01 -35.37
C LEU A 235 22.33 6.12 -35.87
N GLY A 236 22.65 7.38 -35.52
CA GLY A 236 21.86 8.55 -35.91
C GLY A 236 20.57 8.76 -35.12
N LYS A 237 20.33 7.98 -34.05
CA LYS A 237 19.24 8.20 -33.10
C LYS A 237 19.72 9.06 -31.92
N ALA A 238 18.84 9.91 -31.41
CA ALA A 238 19.12 10.71 -30.22
C ALA A 238 18.86 9.87 -28.96
N PHE A 239 19.52 10.23 -27.86
CA PHE A 239 19.27 9.65 -26.54
C PHE A 239 17.80 9.90 -26.15
N ASP A 240 17.10 8.86 -25.72
CA ASP A 240 15.71 8.95 -25.29
C ASP A 240 15.43 8.00 -24.10
N THR A 241 14.15 7.72 -23.84
CA THR A 241 13.72 6.81 -22.76
C THR A 241 14.36 5.41 -22.85
N THR A 242 14.90 5.02 -24.01
CA THR A 242 15.57 3.73 -24.23
C THR A 242 16.81 3.60 -23.37
N GLU A 243 17.70 4.60 -23.40
CA GLU A 243 18.92 4.63 -22.60
C GLU A 243 18.63 4.85 -21.10
N GLU A 244 17.60 5.64 -20.77
CA GLU A 244 17.11 5.79 -19.39
C GLU A 244 16.65 4.44 -18.82
N ASN A 245 15.80 3.72 -19.56
CA ASN A 245 15.29 2.40 -19.18
C ASN A 245 16.41 1.35 -19.07
N LEU A 246 17.46 1.46 -19.90
CA LEU A 246 18.61 0.57 -19.83
C LEU A 246 19.34 0.69 -18.48
N GLN A 247 19.51 1.91 -17.95
CA GLN A 247 20.08 2.11 -16.62
C GLN A 247 19.24 1.41 -15.54
N SER A 248 17.92 1.56 -15.58
CA SER A 248 17.01 0.89 -14.64
C SER A 248 17.10 -0.64 -14.73
N ARG A 249 17.17 -1.22 -15.93
CA ARG A 249 17.32 -2.68 -16.14
C ARG A 249 18.65 -3.23 -15.64
N ILE A 250 19.74 -2.48 -15.78
CA ILE A 250 21.03 -2.85 -15.20
C ILE A 250 20.92 -2.93 -13.67
N ARG A 251 20.29 -1.94 -13.03
CA ARG A 251 20.07 -1.93 -11.58
C ARG A 251 19.23 -3.13 -11.12
N GLY A 252 18.12 -3.41 -11.81
CA GLY A 252 17.29 -4.60 -11.54
C GLY A 252 18.09 -5.90 -11.66
N THR A 253 18.90 -6.02 -12.71
CA THR A 253 19.76 -7.21 -12.93
C THR A 253 20.77 -7.40 -11.82
N LEU A 254 21.38 -6.32 -11.32
CA LEU A 254 22.33 -6.37 -10.20
C LEU A 254 21.65 -6.82 -8.91
N LEU A 255 20.51 -6.22 -8.55
CA LEU A 255 19.75 -6.62 -7.35
C LEU A 255 19.29 -8.07 -7.41
N MET A 256 18.77 -8.50 -8.57
CA MET A 256 18.35 -9.89 -8.76
C MET A 256 19.55 -10.85 -8.70
N SER A 257 20.71 -10.46 -9.24
CA SER A 257 21.94 -11.27 -9.14
C SER A 257 22.41 -11.44 -7.71
N LEU A 258 22.35 -10.38 -6.89
CA LEU A 258 22.64 -10.43 -5.45
C LEU A 258 21.62 -11.32 -4.72
N SER A 259 20.33 -11.15 -5.03
CA SER A 259 19.25 -11.99 -4.49
C SER A 259 19.47 -13.46 -4.79
N ASN A 260 19.79 -13.82 -6.05
CA ASN A 260 20.06 -15.21 -6.42
C ASN A 260 21.30 -15.78 -5.71
N LYS A 261 22.31 -14.95 -5.44
CA LYS A 261 23.54 -15.40 -4.78
C LYS A 261 23.35 -15.62 -3.28
N PHE A 262 22.59 -14.76 -2.61
CA PHE A 262 22.52 -14.69 -1.15
C PHE A 262 21.15 -15.08 -0.57
N GLY A 263 20.14 -15.28 -1.41
CA GLY A 263 18.80 -15.71 -1.02
C GLY A 263 17.87 -14.62 -0.50
N SER A 264 18.34 -13.38 -0.35
CA SER A 264 17.50 -12.25 0.13
C SER A 264 16.44 -11.83 -0.89
N LEU A 265 15.27 -11.42 -0.41
CA LEU A 265 14.18 -10.92 -1.25
C LEU A 265 14.45 -9.47 -1.72
N VAL A 266 14.30 -9.18 -3.01
CA VAL A 266 14.35 -7.79 -3.49
C VAL A 266 13.01 -7.11 -3.24
N LEU A 267 13.02 -6.01 -2.48
CA LEU A 267 11.87 -5.11 -2.32
C LEU A 267 11.95 -4.01 -3.38
N THR A 268 10.87 -3.85 -4.14
CA THR A 268 10.73 -2.75 -5.11
C THR A 268 10.13 -1.54 -4.42
N THR A 269 10.47 -0.35 -4.93
CA THR A 269 10.17 0.93 -4.28
C THR A 269 9.15 1.77 -5.06
N GLY A 270 8.56 1.23 -6.13
CA GLY A 270 7.60 1.96 -6.95
C GLY A 270 6.30 2.25 -6.20
N ASN A 271 5.78 3.47 -6.35
CA ASN A 271 4.55 3.91 -5.70
C ASN A 271 3.31 3.80 -6.62
N LYS A 272 2.11 3.97 -6.06
CA LYS A 272 0.83 3.88 -6.79
C LYS A 272 0.72 4.91 -7.91
N SER A 273 1.27 6.10 -7.72
CA SER A 273 1.23 7.18 -8.72
C SER A 273 2.06 6.81 -9.96
N GLU A 274 3.28 6.29 -9.75
CA GLU A 274 4.15 5.75 -10.81
C GLU A 274 3.53 4.55 -11.53
N MET A 275 2.96 3.60 -10.77
CA MET A 275 2.29 2.43 -11.34
C MET A 275 1.03 2.82 -12.13
N SER A 276 0.34 3.88 -11.72
CA SER A 276 -0.84 4.42 -12.42
C SER A 276 -0.43 4.97 -13.78
N THR A 277 0.55 5.87 -13.81
CA THR A 277 0.94 6.59 -15.03
C THR A 277 1.93 5.82 -15.89
N GLY A 278 2.46 4.70 -15.40
CA GLY A 278 3.48 3.90 -16.08
C GLY A 278 4.86 4.52 -16.04
N TYR A 279 5.11 5.40 -15.08
CA TYR A 279 6.42 5.99 -14.77
C TYR A 279 7.32 4.94 -14.09
N ALA A 280 7.53 3.84 -14.81
CA ALA A 280 8.17 2.63 -14.32
C ALA A 280 8.76 1.85 -15.50
N THR A 281 9.88 1.19 -15.24
CA THR A 281 10.62 0.39 -16.20
C THR A 281 10.36 -1.09 -15.95
N LEU A 282 9.72 -1.76 -16.91
CA LEU A 282 9.63 -3.22 -16.89
C LEU A 282 11.04 -3.83 -16.83
N TYR A 283 11.22 -4.72 -15.85
CA TYR A 283 12.48 -5.41 -15.55
C TYR A 283 13.60 -4.47 -15.05
N GLY A 284 13.28 -3.22 -14.75
CA GLY A 284 14.15 -2.26 -14.09
C GLY A 284 13.74 -2.04 -12.64
N ASP A 285 13.19 -0.88 -12.32
CA ASP A 285 12.65 -0.55 -10.99
C ASP A 285 11.53 -1.49 -10.52
N MET A 286 10.83 -2.15 -11.46
CA MET A 286 9.83 -3.19 -11.15
C MET A 286 10.43 -4.57 -10.84
N ALA A 287 11.75 -4.75 -10.97
CA ALA A 287 12.39 -6.05 -10.74
C ALA A 287 12.53 -6.34 -9.24
N GLY A 288 11.64 -7.17 -8.71
CA GLY A 288 11.75 -7.70 -7.36
C GLY A 288 10.60 -8.64 -7.00
N GLY A 289 10.57 -9.08 -5.75
CA GLY A 289 9.59 -10.09 -5.30
C GLY A 289 8.46 -9.54 -4.45
N PHE A 290 8.55 -8.28 -3.97
CA PHE A 290 7.49 -7.62 -3.22
C PHE A 290 7.56 -6.09 -3.38
N ALA A 291 6.42 -5.43 -3.56
CA ALA A 291 6.32 -3.99 -3.82
C ALA A 291 5.67 -3.26 -2.64
N VAL A 292 6.51 -2.73 -1.75
CA VAL A 292 6.06 -2.20 -0.45
C VAL A 292 5.10 -1.03 -0.62
N LEU A 293 5.40 -0.12 -1.56
CA LEU A 293 4.68 1.14 -1.73
C LEU A 293 3.66 1.11 -2.88
N LYS A 294 3.39 -0.06 -3.46
CA LYS A 294 2.57 -0.24 -4.67
C LYS A 294 1.18 0.39 -4.58
N ASP A 295 0.61 0.45 -3.38
CA ASP A 295 -0.72 0.99 -3.12
C ASP A 295 -0.71 2.32 -2.33
N LEU A 296 0.42 3.04 -2.33
CA LEU A 296 0.54 4.38 -1.77
C LEU A 296 0.74 5.41 -2.88
N THR A 297 -0.04 6.48 -2.87
CA THR A 297 0.23 7.63 -3.73
C THR A 297 1.52 8.34 -3.29
N LYS A 298 2.12 9.15 -4.16
CA LYS A 298 3.35 9.89 -3.85
C LYS A 298 3.16 10.80 -2.64
N GLN A 299 2.04 11.51 -2.56
CA GLN A 299 1.72 12.31 -1.37
C GLN A 299 1.62 11.47 -0.10
N ALA A 300 1.07 10.25 -0.18
CA ALA A 300 1.04 9.35 0.97
C ALA A 300 2.44 8.90 1.38
N VAL A 301 3.37 8.70 0.42
CA VAL A 301 4.79 8.44 0.71
C VAL A 301 5.39 9.60 1.51
N TYR A 302 5.20 10.86 1.08
CA TYR A 302 5.66 12.03 1.83
C TYR A 302 5.08 12.09 3.25
N ARG A 303 3.77 11.94 3.41
CA ARG A 303 3.11 11.96 4.73
C ARG A 303 3.64 10.85 5.66
N LEU A 304 3.82 9.64 5.13
CA LEU A 304 4.35 8.52 5.90
C LEU A 304 5.82 8.66 6.25
N SER A 305 6.64 9.28 5.39
CA SER A 305 8.02 9.61 5.71
C SER A 305 8.10 10.63 6.86
N VAL A 306 7.25 11.66 6.85
CA VAL A 306 7.14 12.63 7.95
C VAL A 306 6.69 11.95 9.24
N TYR A 307 5.60 11.16 9.17
CA TYR A 307 5.13 10.37 10.31
C TYR A 307 6.22 9.46 10.88
N ARG A 308 6.96 8.74 10.03
CA ARG A 308 7.99 7.84 10.50
C ARG A 308 9.12 8.58 11.22
N ASN A 309 9.44 9.80 10.78
CA ASN A 309 10.42 10.64 11.46
C ASN A 309 9.96 11.16 12.83
N THR A 310 8.64 11.22 13.11
CA THR A 310 8.16 11.59 14.45
C THR A 310 8.41 10.49 15.49
N ILE A 311 8.57 9.24 15.06
CA ILE A 311 8.93 8.12 15.94
C ILE A 311 10.44 8.15 16.22
N SER A 312 11.23 8.28 15.16
CA SER A 312 12.68 8.43 15.21
C SER A 312 13.15 9.00 13.88
N ALA A 313 13.92 10.09 13.93
CA ALA A 313 14.41 10.81 12.75
C ALA A 313 15.45 9.98 11.98
N CYS A 314 14.97 9.13 11.07
CA CYS A 314 15.81 8.22 10.29
C CYS A 314 15.89 8.56 8.80
N ILE A 315 14.88 9.23 8.25
CA ILE A 315 14.87 9.71 6.87
C ILE A 315 15.46 11.13 6.88
N PRO A 316 16.59 11.40 6.20
CA PRO A 316 17.15 12.74 6.12
C PRO A 316 16.12 13.75 5.59
N GLU A 317 16.02 14.91 6.26
CA GLU A 317 15.04 15.96 5.92
C GLU A 317 15.19 16.44 4.47
N ARG A 318 16.42 16.50 3.96
CA ARG A 318 16.73 16.81 2.55
C ARG A 318 16.07 15.84 1.55
N ILE A 319 15.86 14.57 1.92
CA ILE A 319 15.12 13.61 1.07
C ILE A 319 13.63 13.96 1.01
N ILE A 320 13.07 14.49 2.11
CA ILE A 320 11.64 14.84 2.22
C ILE A 320 11.35 16.19 1.55
N GLU A 321 12.26 17.15 1.61
CA GLU A 321 12.02 18.50 1.06
C GLU A 321 12.34 18.63 -0.43
N ARG A 322 13.18 17.74 -0.97
CA ARG A 322 13.62 17.85 -2.37
C ARG A 322 12.52 17.45 -3.36
N PRO A 323 12.47 18.10 -4.54
CA PRO A 323 11.61 17.67 -5.63
C PRO A 323 11.89 16.22 -6.06
N PRO A 324 10.87 15.47 -6.48
CA PRO A 324 11.01 14.10 -6.95
C PRO A 324 11.71 14.03 -8.32
N THR A 325 12.62 13.06 -8.46
CA THR A 325 13.41 12.82 -9.68
C THR A 325 13.97 11.40 -9.72
N ALA A 326 14.04 10.81 -10.92
CA ALA A 326 14.65 9.51 -11.18
C ALA A 326 16.17 9.57 -11.51
N GLU A 327 16.74 10.75 -11.74
CA GLU A 327 18.16 10.96 -12.10
C GLU A 327 18.68 10.05 -13.24
N LEU A 328 17.87 9.84 -14.29
CA LEU A 328 18.21 9.01 -15.46
C LEU A 328 18.79 9.81 -16.63
N ARG A 329 18.58 11.13 -16.64
CA ARG A 329 19.18 12.09 -17.58
C ARG A 329 19.55 13.39 -16.85
N ALA A 330 20.31 14.25 -17.52
CA ALA A 330 20.67 15.56 -16.96
C ALA A 330 19.43 16.41 -16.66
N ASP A 331 19.44 17.07 -15.49
CA ASP A 331 18.42 18.02 -15.02
C ASP A 331 16.97 17.49 -15.07
N GLN A 332 16.78 16.19 -14.84
CA GLN A 332 15.45 15.55 -14.88
C GLN A 332 14.57 15.93 -13.69
N LEU A 333 13.33 16.34 -13.95
CA LEU A 333 12.25 16.43 -12.97
C LEU A 333 11.07 15.54 -13.38
N ASP A 334 10.37 14.96 -12.40
CA ASP A 334 9.20 14.12 -12.69
C ASP A 334 8.03 14.93 -13.29
N GLU A 335 7.90 16.20 -12.88
CA GLU A 335 6.89 17.16 -13.36
C GLU A 335 7.11 17.62 -14.82
N ASP A 336 8.22 17.21 -15.46
CA ASP A 336 8.47 17.51 -16.88
C ASP A 336 7.41 16.91 -17.81
N SER A 337 6.72 15.84 -17.40
CA SER A 337 5.79 15.08 -18.25
C SER A 337 4.40 14.82 -17.65
N LEU A 338 4.23 15.05 -16.34
CA LEU A 338 3.00 14.83 -15.58
C LEU A 338 2.60 16.12 -14.84
N PRO A 339 1.31 16.34 -14.54
CA PRO A 339 0.95 17.40 -13.60
C PRO A 339 1.57 17.12 -12.22
N SER A 340 1.54 18.12 -11.34
CA SER A 340 2.06 17.96 -9.96
C SER A 340 1.44 16.74 -9.29
N TYR A 341 2.19 16.12 -8.37
CA TYR A 341 1.69 14.96 -7.63
C TYR A 341 0.41 15.26 -6.85
N GLU A 342 0.15 16.51 -6.46
CA GLU A 342 -1.11 16.90 -5.82
C GLU A 342 -2.32 16.67 -6.73
N ILE A 343 -2.22 17.10 -7.99
CA ILE A 343 -3.28 16.94 -8.98
C ILE A 343 -3.36 15.48 -9.43
N LEU A 344 -2.20 14.87 -9.72
CA LEU A 344 -2.10 13.49 -10.18
C LEU A 344 -2.73 12.52 -9.18
N ASP A 345 -2.31 12.59 -7.91
CA ASP A 345 -2.72 11.64 -6.89
C ASP A 345 -4.22 11.76 -6.60
N ALA A 346 -4.76 12.99 -6.58
CA ALA A 346 -6.18 13.21 -6.36
C ALA A 346 -7.04 12.65 -7.50
N ILE A 347 -6.61 12.80 -8.75
CA ILE A 347 -7.30 12.20 -9.91
C ILE A 347 -7.21 10.67 -9.85
N VAL A 348 -6.05 10.11 -9.52
CA VAL A 348 -5.86 8.66 -9.33
C VAL A 348 -6.79 8.13 -8.23
N GLU A 349 -6.87 8.80 -7.08
CA GLU A 349 -7.74 8.42 -5.97
C GLU A 349 -9.22 8.44 -6.39
N HIS A 350 -9.69 9.53 -7.01
CA HIS A 350 -11.06 9.61 -7.48
C HIS A 350 -11.41 8.57 -8.54
N TYR A 351 -10.52 8.33 -9.49
CA TYR A 351 -10.78 7.42 -10.58
C TYR A 351 -10.68 5.94 -10.17
N VAL A 352 -9.66 5.59 -9.39
CA VAL A 352 -9.35 4.20 -9.03
C VAL A 352 -10.09 3.79 -7.76
N GLU A 353 -10.00 4.59 -6.71
CA GLU A 353 -10.47 4.22 -5.36
C GLU A 353 -11.95 4.50 -5.17
N TYR A 354 -12.41 5.65 -5.63
CA TYR A 354 -13.83 6.07 -5.54
C TYR A 354 -14.66 5.70 -6.77
N ASP A 355 -14.06 5.06 -7.79
CA ASP A 355 -14.73 4.60 -9.03
C ASP A 355 -15.50 5.70 -9.77
N ARG A 356 -15.02 6.95 -9.71
CA ARG A 356 -15.68 8.09 -10.36
C ARG A 356 -15.40 8.14 -11.85
N GLY A 357 -16.41 8.54 -12.62
CA GLY A 357 -16.28 8.84 -14.05
C GLY A 357 -15.48 10.11 -14.33
N VAL A 358 -15.01 10.27 -15.57
CA VAL A 358 -14.24 11.46 -16.01
C VAL A 358 -15.03 12.75 -15.76
N ASP A 359 -16.30 12.79 -16.14
CA ASP A 359 -17.16 13.97 -15.96
C ASP A 359 -17.37 14.32 -14.48
N GLU A 360 -17.47 13.31 -13.62
CA GLU A 360 -17.62 13.52 -12.17
C GLU A 360 -16.35 14.11 -11.58
N ILE A 361 -15.17 13.70 -12.06
CA ILE A 361 -13.89 14.26 -11.61
C ILE A 361 -13.73 15.69 -12.11
N VAL A 362 -14.06 15.96 -13.38
CA VAL A 362 -14.05 17.33 -13.92
C VAL A 362 -15.01 18.25 -13.14
N ALA A 363 -16.18 17.75 -12.75
CA ALA A 363 -17.14 18.50 -11.94
C ALA A 363 -16.63 18.85 -10.53
N LEU A 364 -15.58 18.18 -10.03
CA LEU A 364 -14.89 18.55 -8.78
C LEU A 364 -13.92 19.73 -8.96
N GLY A 365 -13.69 20.20 -10.19
CA GLY A 365 -12.84 21.35 -10.50
C GLY A 365 -11.46 21.00 -11.06
N TYR A 366 -11.16 19.73 -11.36
CA TYR A 366 -9.93 19.34 -12.03
C TYR A 366 -9.99 19.66 -13.53
N LEU A 367 -8.85 20.03 -14.12
CA LEU A 367 -8.75 20.38 -15.54
C LEU A 367 -9.09 19.17 -16.42
N PRO A 368 -9.99 19.31 -17.42
CA PRO A 368 -10.36 18.20 -18.31
C PRO A 368 -9.16 17.55 -19.01
N GLU A 369 -8.16 18.34 -19.43
CA GLU A 369 -6.95 17.82 -20.06
C GLU A 369 -6.16 16.88 -19.13
N ASP A 370 -6.01 17.24 -17.85
CA ASP A 370 -5.27 16.44 -16.87
C ASP A 370 -6.02 15.15 -16.55
N VAL A 371 -7.33 15.24 -16.31
CA VAL A 371 -8.17 14.07 -16.01
C VAL A 371 -8.11 13.08 -17.17
N LYS A 372 -8.33 13.54 -18.42
CA LYS A 372 -8.30 12.68 -19.61
C LYS A 372 -6.92 12.04 -19.81
N LYS A 373 -5.85 12.82 -19.65
CA LYS A 373 -4.47 12.33 -19.79
C LYS A 373 -4.14 11.27 -18.74
N ILE A 374 -4.45 11.51 -17.47
CA ILE A 374 -4.16 10.57 -16.38
C ILE A 374 -4.99 9.29 -16.53
N VAL A 375 -6.29 9.40 -16.82
CA VAL A 375 -7.14 8.22 -17.07
C VAL A 375 -6.62 7.42 -18.25
N TRP A 376 -6.23 8.08 -19.35
CA TRP A 376 -5.60 7.39 -20.48
C TRP A 376 -4.32 6.65 -20.06
N LEU A 377 -3.42 7.32 -19.33
CA LEU A 377 -2.18 6.73 -18.83
C LEU A 377 -2.44 5.51 -17.93
N ILE A 378 -3.46 5.58 -17.06
CA ILE A 378 -3.90 4.43 -16.28
C ILE A 378 -4.20 3.26 -17.22
N HIS A 379 -5.07 3.42 -18.21
CA HIS A 379 -5.46 2.28 -19.07
C HIS A 379 -4.32 1.73 -19.93
N VAL A 380 -3.51 2.57 -20.58
CA VAL A 380 -2.45 2.07 -21.49
C VAL A 380 -1.32 1.34 -20.76
N ASN A 381 -1.13 1.62 -19.46
CA ASN A 381 -0.10 0.99 -18.64
C ASN A 381 -0.57 -0.28 -17.91
N GLU A 382 -1.75 -0.80 -18.23
CA GLU A 382 -2.25 -2.07 -17.68
C GLU A 382 -1.25 -3.23 -17.90
N HIS A 383 -0.59 -3.28 -19.07
CA HIS A 383 0.40 -4.30 -19.39
C HIS A 383 1.63 -4.29 -18.46
N LYS A 384 2.03 -3.11 -17.96
CA LYS A 384 3.13 -2.99 -16.99
C LYS A 384 2.66 -3.48 -15.62
N ARG A 385 1.52 -2.97 -15.13
CA ARG A 385 0.97 -3.32 -13.81
C ARG A 385 0.70 -4.80 -13.63
N ARG A 386 0.28 -5.50 -14.69
CA ARG A 386 0.08 -6.95 -14.68
C ARG A 386 1.34 -7.77 -14.41
N GLN A 387 2.52 -7.17 -14.57
CA GLN A 387 3.83 -7.76 -14.28
C GLN A 387 4.47 -7.17 -13.01
N SER A 388 3.79 -6.27 -12.31
CA SER A 388 4.26 -5.76 -11.02
C SER A 388 4.26 -6.89 -9.99
N PRO A 389 5.25 -6.91 -9.06
CA PRO A 389 5.20 -7.83 -7.93
C PRO A 389 3.93 -7.59 -7.08
N PRO A 390 3.53 -8.60 -6.27
CA PRO A 390 2.55 -8.36 -5.21
C PRO A 390 3.08 -7.31 -4.24
N GLY A 391 2.18 -6.59 -3.57
CA GLY A 391 2.53 -5.52 -2.66
C GLY A 391 1.44 -5.27 -1.63
N VAL A 392 1.76 -4.53 -0.57
CA VAL A 392 0.81 -4.29 0.51
C VAL A 392 -0.34 -3.40 0.02
N ARG A 393 -1.57 -3.90 0.10
CA ARG A 393 -2.79 -3.14 -0.18
C ARG A 393 -3.24 -2.39 1.06
N VAL A 394 -3.31 -1.08 0.98
CA VAL A 394 -3.71 -0.19 2.09
C VAL A 394 -4.91 0.68 1.76
N THR A 395 -5.36 0.68 0.51
CA THR A 395 -6.52 1.43 0.02
C THR A 395 -7.73 0.52 -0.16
N ALA A 396 -8.91 1.13 -0.29
CA ALA A 396 -10.15 0.39 -0.53
C ALA A 396 -10.11 -0.40 -1.84
N ARG A 397 -9.44 0.16 -2.86
CA ARG A 397 -9.26 -0.44 -4.19
C ARG A 397 -7.87 -0.13 -4.74
N GLY A 398 -7.03 -1.17 -4.77
CA GLY A 398 -5.67 -1.12 -5.31
C GLY A 398 -5.51 -1.83 -6.66
N PHE A 399 -4.35 -1.67 -7.29
CA PHE A 399 -3.99 -2.34 -8.54
C PHE A 399 -3.58 -3.81 -8.32
N GLY A 400 -4.55 -4.62 -7.94
CA GLY A 400 -4.42 -6.06 -7.72
C GLY A 400 -5.73 -6.77 -8.03
N LYS A 401 -6.24 -7.57 -7.08
CA LYS A 401 -7.51 -8.30 -7.26
C LYS A 401 -8.74 -7.40 -7.44
N ASP A 402 -8.68 -6.13 -7.01
CA ASP A 402 -9.77 -5.15 -7.09
C ASP A 402 -9.81 -4.37 -8.42
N TRP A 403 -8.75 -4.44 -9.22
CA TRP A 403 -8.62 -3.78 -10.52
C TRP A 403 -8.46 -4.81 -11.65
N ARG A 404 -9.53 -5.07 -12.40
CA ARG A 404 -9.58 -6.14 -13.41
C ARG A 404 -9.91 -5.57 -14.80
N TYR A 405 -8.95 -4.85 -15.37
CA TYR A 405 -9.10 -4.29 -16.72
C TYR A 405 -8.34 -5.12 -17.77
N PRO A 406 -8.83 -5.17 -19.02
CA PRO A 406 -8.15 -5.86 -20.10
C PRO A 406 -6.91 -5.08 -20.56
N ILE A 407 -5.82 -5.81 -20.87
CA ILE A 407 -4.65 -5.23 -21.55
C ILE A 407 -5.03 -4.83 -22.98
N THR A 408 -5.63 -5.76 -23.72
CA THR A 408 -6.09 -5.52 -25.08
C THR A 408 -7.43 -4.79 -25.05
N SER A 409 -7.39 -3.46 -25.09
CA SER A 409 -8.58 -2.62 -25.11
C SER A 409 -8.48 -1.55 -26.20
N LYS A 410 -9.58 -1.38 -26.95
CA LYS A 410 -9.81 -0.22 -27.83
C LYS A 410 -10.90 0.69 -27.28
N TYR A 411 -11.35 0.47 -26.04
CA TYR A 411 -12.37 1.30 -25.43
C TYR A 411 -11.82 2.72 -25.24
N ARG A 412 -12.34 3.67 -26.02
CA ARG A 412 -11.97 5.10 -25.97
C ARG A 412 -13.02 5.97 -25.28
N GLY A 413 -14.10 5.38 -24.77
CA GLY A 413 -15.23 6.09 -24.17
C GLY A 413 -14.91 6.92 -22.91
N LEU A 414 -13.64 6.97 -22.50
CA LEU A 414 -13.12 7.76 -21.39
C LEU A 414 -12.41 9.05 -21.85
N ILE A 415 -12.14 9.21 -23.15
CA ILE A 415 -11.33 10.31 -23.71
C ILE A 415 -12.10 11.05 -24.81
N ASP A 416 -12.93 10.30 -25.56
CA ASP A 416 -13.71 10.79 -26.69
C ASP A 416 -15.12 11.31 -26.29
N GLN A 417 -15.39 11.48 -24.98
CA GLN A 417 -16.46 12.33 -24.44
C GLN A 417 -15.82 13.63 -23.94
#